data_AF-A0AAW9RQ37-F1
#
_entry.id   AF-A0AAW9RQ37-F1
#
_cell.length_a   1.000
_cell.length_b   1.000
_cell.length_c   1.000
_cell.angle_alpha   90.00
_cell.angle_beta   90.00
_cell.angle_gamma   90.00
#
_symmetry.space_group_name_H-M   'P 1'
#
loop_
_entity.id
_entity.type
_entity.pdbx_description
1 polymer ?
#
loop_
_entity_poly.entity_id
_entity_poly.type
_entity_poly.pdbx_seq_one_letter_code
_entity_poly.pdbx_strand_id
1 'polypeptide(L)'
;MKQYKFTLPVKVKGSSVQLGYSGRNFYFGYQGKVIVFVLNKRLMIIVSVLLGVIVLQSFFYPQPTSNTTHITENSYVNEMEDPYKDDVVGFALDHMDELDNFLKTVNTANTRERFTVQKQLLVSKYLIKNKASRLDQLDDQTLLELNKKISSLFVETVFQTIKVEKHVFKYFTDTVDLKKFETALMEQIKYNVPASIKLAQSALETAYGRKVVNNNYFGIKDKTRKTQKKITTEYYTWNEYQRNKSKVVAKKKIYKDGKLLYKCLIKDHFASYGTPWESFRAHSVFLNTNNRYSPLFVNGRNYKAWADKIGSTKYGGVGYATSPIYGQLLKKIIQRYHLDLLDY
;
A
#
# COMPACT_ATOMS: atom_id res chain seq x y z
N MET A 1 -32.98 -14.92 -14.65
CA MET A 1 -31.66 -14.57 -14.08
C MET A 1 -30.64 -15.56 -14.63
N LYS A 2 -29.51 -15.10 -15.19
CA LYS A 2 -28.44 -16.00 -15.64
C LYS A 2 -27.79 -16.68 -14.43
N GLN A 3 -27.59 -17.99 -14.51
CA GLN A 3 -26.90 -18.80 -13.52
C GLN A 3 -25.52 -19.17 -14.05
N TYR A 4 -24.49 -18.92 -13.26
CA TYR A 4 -23.11 -19.23 -13.61
C TYR A 4 -22.61 -20.35 -12.70
N LYS A 5 -22.02 -21.40 -13.28
CA LYS A 5 -21.43 -22.54 -12.56
C LYS A 5 -20.05 -22.82 -13.13
N PHE A 6 -19.09 -23.10 -12.27
CA PHE A 6 -17.72 -23.39 -12.60
C PHE A 6 -17.22 -24.54 -11.74
N THR A 7 -16.52 -25.49 -12.35
CA THR A 7 -15.86 -26.57 -11.62
C THR A 7 -14.42 -26.15 -11.37
N LEU A 8 -13.98 -26.18 -10.11
CA LEU A 8 -12.60 -25.88 -9.79
C LEU A 8 -11.69 -26.98 -10.38
N PRO A 9 -10.49 -26.62 -10.86
CA PRO A 9 -9.52 -27.59 -11.38
C PRO A 9 -8.86 -28.43 -10.27
N VAL A 10 -9.24 -28.20 -9.00
CA VAL A 10 -8.80 -29.00 -7.85
C VAL A 10 -9.85 -30.04 -7.45
N LYS A 11 -9.37 -31.26 -7.19
CA LYS A 11 -10.19 -32.32 -6.57
C LYS A 11 -9.89 -32.39 -5.09
N VAL A 12 -10.92 -32.34 -4.26
CA VAL A 12 -10.79 -32.58 -2.82
C VAL A 12 -11.22 -34.02 -2.55
N LYS A 13 -10.32 -34.84 -2.01
CA LYS A 13 -10.54 -36.28 -1.78
C LYS A 13 -11.09 -37.01 -3.04
N GLY A 14 -10.50 -36.71 -4.20
CA GLY A 14 -10.89 -37.29 -5.49
C GLY A 14 -12.19 -36.76 -6.10
N SER A 15 -12.92 -35.90 -5.39
CA SER A 15 -14.21 -35.34 -5.84
C SER A 15 -14.04 -33.91 -6.35
N SER A 16 -14.69 -33.60 -7.47
CA SER A 16 -14.70 -32.25 -8.04
C SER A 16 -15.46 -31.29 -7.14
N VAL A 17 -14.92 -30.08 -6.99
CA VAL A 17 -15.59 -28.97 -6.29
C VAL A 17 -16.23 -28.07 -7.34
N GLN A 18 -17.51 -27.78 -7.18
CA GLN A 18 -18.25 -26.87 -8.05
C GLN A 18 -18.62 -25.62 -7.28
N LEU A 19 -18.53 -24.48 -7.93
CA LEU A 19 -18.92 -23.20 -7.37
C LEU A 19 -19.85 -22.53 -8.38
N GLY A 20 -20.73 -21.66 -7.91
CA GLY A 20 -21.62 -20.96 -8.83
C GLY A 20 -22.35 -19.80 -8.17
N TYR A 21 -23.03 -19.00 -8.96
CA TYR A 21 -23.93 -17.97 -8.44
C TYR A 21 -25.16 -17.75 -9.33
N SER A 22 -26.26 -17.32 -8.72
CA SER A 22 -27.50 -16.93 -9.37
C SER A 22 -28.21 -15.89 -8.49
N GLY A 23 -28.25 -14.65 -8.93
CA GLY A 23 -28.76 -13.54 -8.11
C GLY A 23 -27.93 -13.33 -6.83
N ARG A 24 -28.56 -13.53 -5.66
CA ARG A 24 -27.90 -13.46 -4.33
C ARG A 24 -27.44 -14.82 -3.80
N ASN A 25 -27.69 -15.88 -4.56
CA ASN A 25 -27.40 -17.23 -4.12
C ASN A 25 -26.02 -17.63 -4.65
N PHE A 26 -25.12 -17.92 -3.73
CA PHE A 26 -23.84 -18.55 -4.02
C PHE A 26 -23.97 -20.06 -3.78
N TYR A 27 -23.48 -20.86 -4.71
CA TYR A 27 -23.56 -22.31 -4.69
C TYR A 27 -22.18 -22.88 -4.43
N PHE A 28 -22.09 -23.81 -3.49
CA PHE A 28 -20.92 -24.66 -3.25
C PHE A 28 -21.32 -26.11 -3.40
N GLY A 29 -20.83 -26.78 -4.43
CA GLY A 29 -21.06 -28.19 -4.73
C GLY A 29 -19.85 -29.04 -4.36
N TYR A 30 -20.07 -30.10 -3.59
CA TYR A 30 -19.04 -31.10 -3.26
C TYR A 30 -19.70 -32.47 -3.04
N GLN A 31 -19.17 -33.52 -3.68
CA GLN A 31 -19.69 -34.90 -3.58
C GLN A 31 -21.21 -35.02 -3.87
N GLY A 32 -21.69 -34.34 -4.90
CA GLY A 32 -23.10 -34.33 -5.29
C GLY A 32 -24.02 -33.55 -4.35
N LYS A 33 -23.51 -33.00 -3.24
CA LYS A 33 -24.24 -32.11 -2.35
C LYS A 33 -24.00 -30.66 -2.75
N VAL A 34 -25.07 -29.86 -2.80
CA VAL A 34 -25.00 -28.43 -3.09
C VAL A 34 -25.46 -27.65 -1.87
N ILE A 35 -24.58 -26.81 -1.34
CA ILE A 35 -24.88 -25.84 -0.29
C ILE A 35 -25.14 -24.50 -0.95
N VAL A 36 -26.26 -23.87 -0.60
CA VAL A 36 -26.64 -22.56 -1.10
C VAL A 36 -26.49 -21.54 0.02
N PHE A 37 -25.66 -20.53 -0.22
CA PHE A 37 -25.50 -19.38 0.66
C PHE A 37 -26.25 -18.20 0.08
N VAL A 38 -27.20 -17.64 0.83
CA VAL A 38 -27.84 -16.38 0.47
C VAL A 38 -26.94 -15.26 0.98
N LEU A 39 -26.17 -14.68 0.07
CA LEU A 39 -25.18 -13.68 0.40
C LEU A 39 -25.80 -12.28 0.34
N ASN A 40 -25.50 -11.45 1.33
CA ASN A 40 -25.79 -10.03 1.23
C ASN A 40 -24.90 -9.39 0.14
N LYS A 41 -25.29 -8.21 -0.35
CA LYS A 41 -24.59 -7.56 -1.48
C LYS A 41 -23.09 -7.35 -1.24
N ARG A 42 -22.67 -7.07 0.00
CA ARG A 42 -21.24 -6.89 0.36
C ARG A 42 -20.48 -8.21 0.32
N LEU A 43 -21.06 -9.30 0.84
CA LEU A 43 -20.44 -10.62 0.81
C LEU A 43 -20.37 -11.18 -0.62
N MET A 44 -21.37 -10.89 -1.46
CA MET A 44 -21.32 -11.27 -2.88
C MET A 44 -20.11 -10.68 -3.60
N ILE A 45 -19.84 -9.38 -3.44
CA ILE A 45 -18.68 -8.72 -4.07
C ILE A 45 -17.37 -9.35 -3.60
N ILE A 46 -17.25 -9.58 -2.29
CA ILE A 46 -16.07 -10.20 -1.69
C ILE A 46 -15.86 -11.63 -2.22
N VAL A 47 -16.94 -12.42 -2.29
CA VAL A 47 -16.91 -13.79 -2.79
C VAL A 47 -16.58 -13.83 -4.28
N SER A 48 -17.18 -12.97 -5.11
CA SER A 48 -16.85 -12.87 -6.55
C SER A 48 -15.39 -12.50 -6.79
N VAL A 49 -14.83 -11.57 -6.01
CA VAL A 49 -13.41 -11.19 -6.10
C VAL A 49 -12.50 -12.33 -5.63
N LEU A 50 -12.82 -12.98 -4.51
CA LEU A 50 -12.09 -14.15 -3.99
C LEU A 50 -12.10 -15.32 -4.99
N LEU A 51 -13.23 -15.57 -5.65
CA LEU A 51 -13.36 -16.60 -6.67
C LEU A 51 -12.49 -16.31 -7.88
N GLY A 52 -12.46 -15.06 -8.35
CA GLY A 52 -11.54 -14.65 -9.41
C GLY A 52 -10.08 -14.89 -9.02
N VAL A 53 -9.69 -14.55 -7.79
CA VAL A 53 -8.34 -14.77 -7.28
C VAL A 53 -8.00 -16.26 -7.12
N ILE A 54 -8.91 -17.09 -6.60
CA ILE A 54 -8.71 -18.54 -6.42
C ILE A 54 -8.59 -19.24 -7.76
N VAL A 55 -9.42 -18.86 -8.74
CA VAL A 55 -9.35 -19.43 -10.09
C VAL A 55 -8.03 -19.06 -10.76
N LEU A 56 -7.58 -17.80 -10.66
CA LEU A 56 -6.25 -17.38 -11.10
C LEU A 56 -5.13 -18.20 -10.46
N GLN A 57 -5.16 -18.40 -9.14
CA GLN A 57 -4.14 -19.20 -8.44
C GLN A 57 -4.09 -20.66 -8.88
N SER A 58 -5.23 -21.22 -9.31
CA SER A 58 -5.32 -22.63 -9.71
C SER A 58 -4.82 -22.93 -11.13
N PHE A 59 -4.64 -21.91 -11.98
CA PHE A 59 -4.09 -22.07 -13.34
C PHE A 59 -2.59 -21.72 -13.44
N PHE A 60 -2.05 -20.90 -12.53
CA PHE A 60 -0.64 -20.49 -12.56
C PHE A 60 0.30 -21.37 -11.72
N TYR A 61 -0.21 -22.41 -11.05
CA TYR A 61 0.59 -23.46 -10.41
C TYR A 61 0.28 -24.82 -11.02
N PRO A 62 1.01 -25.28 -12.05
CA PRO A 62 0.96 -26.69 -12.40
C PRO A 62 1.48 -27.51 -11.21
N GLN A 63 0.71 -28.53 -10.81
CA GLN A 63 1.25 -29.60 -9.97
C GLN A 63 2.41 -30.26 -10.73
N PRO A 64 3.51 -30.66 -10.07
CA PRO A 64 4.53 -31.44 -10.73
C PRO A 64 3.93 -32.81 -11.10
N THR A 65 3.52 -32.97 -12.35
CA THR A 65 3.19 -34.28 -12.91
C THR A 65 4.49 -34.92 -13.37
N SER A 66 5.06 -35.78 -12.52
CA SER A 66 5.91 -36.84 -13.02
C SER A 66 5.04 -37.76 -13.87
N ASN A 67 5.28 -37.81 -15.18
CA ASN A 67 5.39 -39.05 -15.96
C ASN A 67 5.66 -38.72 -17.44
N THR A 68 6.79 -39.26 -17.90
CA THR A 68 7.20 -39.33 -19.30
C THR A 68 6.28 -40.29 -20.06
N THR A 69 5.85 -39.92 -21.27
CA THR A 69 5.46 -40.90 -22.29
C THR A 69 5.56 -40.28 -23.68
N HIS A 70 6.31 -40.96 -24.56
CA HIS A 70 6.43 -40.71 -25.99
C HIS A 70 5.20 -41.20 -26.73
N ILE A 71 4.67 -40.43 -27.69
CA ILE A 71 3.91 -40.93 -28.86
C ILE A 71 4.19 -40.05 -30.10
N THR A 72 4.35 -40.72 -31.25
CA THR A 72 4.69 -40.26 -32.61
C THR A 72 3.47 -39.97 -33.52
N GLU A 73 3.73 -39.17 -34.56
CA GLU A 73 3.11 -39.05 -35.91
C GLU A 73 1.72 -38.40 -36.17
N ASN A 74 1.80 -37.31 -36.98
CA ASN A 74 0.98 -36.82 -38.11
C ASN A 74 -0.56 -36.98 -38.16
N SER A 75 -1.25 -35.84 -38.30
CA SER A 75 -2.29 -35.61 -39.33
C SER A 75 -2.63 -34.12 -39.47
N TYR A 76 -2.82 -33.66 -40.71
CA TYR A 76 -3.33 -32.34 -41.07
C TYR A 76 -4.79 -32.17 -40.62
N VAL A 77 -5.24 -30.95 -40.33
CA VAL A 77 -6.27 -30.15 -41.04
C VAL A 77 -6.81 -29.03 -40.12
N ASN A 78 -7.01 -27.84 -40.73
CA ASN A 78 -7.88 -26.70 -40.38
C ASN A 78 -7.30 -25.54 -39.56
N GLU A 79 -7.58 -24.35 -40.09
CA GLU A 79 -7.37 -23.03 -39.50
C GLU A 79 -7.76 -23.04 -38.02
N MET A 80 -6.76 -22.88 -37.15
CA MET A 80 -6.97 -22.72 -35.72
C MET A 80 -7.67 -21.39 -35.46
N GLU A 81 -8.97 -21.43 -35.17
CA GLU A 81 -9.55 -20.46 -34.25
C GLU A 81 -8.69 -20.42 -32.99
N ASP A 82 -8.29 -19.22 -32.55
CA ASP A 82 -7.50 -19.00 -31.35
C ASP A 82 -8.17 -19.72 -30.15
N PRO A 83 -7.58 -20.82 -29.63
CA PRO A 83 -8.22 -21.66 -28.61
C PRO A 83 -8.27 -20.98 -27.23
N TYR A 84 -7.75 -19.76 -27.10
CA TYR A 84 -7.79 -18.95 -25.88
C TYR A 84 -8.90 -17.89 -25.88
N LYS A 85 -9.75 -17.85 -26.92
CA LYS A 85 -10.87 -16.90 -27.01
C LYS A 85 -11.90 -17.05 -25.88
N ASP A 86 -11.94 -18.22 -25.23
CA ASP A 86 -12.78 -18.55 -24.08
C ASP A 86 -11.99 -18.72 -22.76
N ASP A 87 -10.76 -18.18 -22.68
CA ASP A 87 -10.01 -18.26 -21.42
C ASP A 87 -10.65 -17.36 -20.33
N VAL A 88 -10.50 -17.78 -19.07
CA VAL A 88 -11.13 -17.10 -17.92
C VAL A 88 -10.67 -15.64 -17.78
N VAL A 89 -9.49 -15.32 -18.32
CA VAL A 89 -8.95 -13.95 -18.35
C VAL A 89 -9.77 -13.11 -19.34
N GLY A 90 -10.05 -13.63 -20.54
CA GLY A 90 -10.97 -13.06 -21.51
C GLY A 90 -12.37 -12.85 -20.92
N PHE A 91 -12.95 -13.87 -20.28
CA PHE A 91 -14.25 -13.75 -19.61
C PHE A 91 -14.27 -12.65 -18.53
N ALA A 92 -13.23 -12.57 -17.69
CA ALA A 92 -13.14 -11.56 -16.66
C ALA A 92 -13.03 -10.15 -17.25
N LEU A 93 -12.25 -9.98 -18.32
CA LEU A 93 -12.10 -8.72 -19.04
C LEU A 93 -13.43 -8.28 -19.69
N ASP A 94 -14.18 -9.21 -20.29
CA ASP A 94 -15.44 -8.94 -20.98
C ASP A 94 -16.56 -8.50 -20.01
N HIS A 95 -16.55 -8.99 -18.77
CA HIS A 95 -17.56 -8.68 -17.77
C HIS A 95 -17.14 -7.58 -16.78
N MET A 96 -15.95 -7.00 -16.95
CA MET A 96 -15.46 -5.94 -16.05
C MET A 96 -16.24 -4.64 -16.18
N ASP A 97 -16.78 -4.33 -17.36
CA ASP A 97 -17.62 -3.14 -17.56
C ASP A 97 -19.00 -3.34 -16.90
N GLU A 98 -19.53 -4.56 -16.91
CA GLU A 98 -20.73 -4.91 -16.15
C GLU A 98 -20.50 -4.80 -14.64
N LEU A 99 -19.33 -5.23 -14.14
CA LEU A 99 -18.95 -5.09 -12.73
C LEU A 99 -18.78 -3.61 -12.33
N ASP A 100 -18.15 -2.79 -13.17
CA ASP A 100 -18.05 -1.35 -12.96
C ASP A 100 -19.43 -0.70 -12.89
N ASN A 101 -20.34 -1.07 -13.79
CA ASN A 101 -21.70 -0.55 -13.81
C ASN A 101 -22.51 -1.02 -12.58
N PHE A 102 -22.38 -2.29 -12.19
CA PHE A 102 -22.98 -2.80 -10.96
C PHE A 102 -22.49 -2.02 -9.73
N LEU A 103 -21.19 -1.75 -9.62
CA LEU A 103 -20.63 -1.05 -8.47
C LEU A 103 -20.99 0.44 -8.44
N LYS A 104 -21.22 1.08 -9.60
CA LYS A 104 -21.86 2.41 -9.68
C LYS A 104 -23.29 2.40 -9.11
N THR A 105 -24.03 1.29 -9.25
CA THR A 105 -25.39 1.15 -8.67
C THR A 105 -25.40 0.76 -7.19
N VAL A 106 -24.26 0.30 -6.65
CA VAL A 106 -24.14 0.08 -5.20
C VAL A 106 -24.05 1.46 -4.54
N ASN A 107 -25.17 1.89 -3.98
CA ASN A 107 -25.29 3.13 -3.21
C ASN A 107 -24.44 3.04 -1.93
N THR A 108 -23.15 3.30 -2.06
CA THR A 108 -22.20 3.37 -0.95
C THR A 108 -22.29 4.77 -0.35
N ALA A 109 -23.02 4.91 0.75
CA ALA A 109 -23.14 6.19 1.46
C ALA A 109 -21.79 6.71 2.00
N ASN A 110 -20.75 5.85 2.07
CA ASN A 110 -19.45 6.17 2.64
C ASN A 110 -18.37 6.35 1.55
N THR A 111 -17.82 7.57 1.47
CA THR A 111 -16.69 7.92 0.59
C THR A 111 -15.49 6.99 0.69
N ARG A 112 -15.15 6.51 1.90
CA ARG A 112 -14.04 5.56 2.10
C ARG A 112 -14.33 4.23 1.43
N GLU A 113 -15.54 3.69 1.59
CA GLU A 113 -15.95 2.41 1.00
C GLU A 113 -15.94 2.50 -0.53
N ARG A 114 -16.50 3.57 -1.08
CA ARG A 114 -16.49 3.85 -2.52
C ARG A 114 -15.07 3.86 -3.09
N PHE A 115 -14.17 4.61 -2.47
CA PHE A 115 -12.77 4.66 -2.90
C PHE A 115 -12.10 3.29 -2.80
N THR A 116 -12.28 2.56 -1.69
CA THR A 116 -11.68 1.22 -1.51
C THR A 116 -12.13 0.25 -2.59
N VAL A 117 -13.43 0.23 -2.92
CA VAL A 117 -13.97 -0.63 -3.97
C VAL A 117 -13.40 -0.24 -5.33
N GLN A 118 -13.42 1.04 -5.70
CA GLN A 118 -12.91 1.51 -6.99
C GLN A 118 -11.40 1.28 -7.15
N LYS A 119 -10.61 1.50 -6.09
CA LYS A 119 -9.18 1.17 -6.06
C LYS A 119 -8.96 -0.33 -6.27
N GLN A 120 -9.72 -1.18 -5.58
CA GLN A 120 -9.58 -2.64 -5.70
C GLN A 120 -9.91 -3.11 -7.11
N LEU A 121 -10.99 -2.61 -7.71
CA LEU A 121 -11.32 -2.88 -9.11
C LEU A 121 -10.17 -2.48 -10.03
N LEU A 122 -9.67 -1.26 -9.87
CA LEU A 122 -8.60 -0.72 -10.70
C LEU A 122 -7.34 -1.58 -10.62
N VAL A 123 -6.93 -1.98 -9.41
CA VAL A 123 -5.82 -2.91 -9.19
C VAL A 123 -6.09 -4.24 -9.90
N SER A 124 -7.26 -4.84 -9.69
CA SER A 124 -7.64 -6.10 -10.34
C SER A 124 -7.61 -5.99 -11.87
N LYS A 125 -8.10 -4.88 -12.46
CA LYS A 125 -8.06 -4.63 -13.91
C LYS A 125 -6.64 -4.73 -14.45
N TYR A 126 -5.71 -4.06 -13.77
CA TYR A 126 -4.30 -4.00 -14.18
C TYR A 126 -3.60 -5.35 -13.99
N LEU A 127 -3.87 -6.07 -12.90
CA LEU A 127 -3.33 -7.40 -12.68
C LEU A 127 -3.78 -8.40 -13.75
N ILE A 128 -5.09 -8.44 -14.04
CA ILE A 128 -5.67 -9.33 -15.07
C ILE A 128 -5.10 -9.01 -16.44
N LYS A 129 -5.12 -7.74 -16.87
CA LYS A 129 -4.61 -7.31 -18.17
C LYS A 129 -3.14 -7.69 -18.40
N ASN A 130 -2.33 -7.66 -17.34
CA ASN A 130 -0.90 -7.95 -17.42
C ASN A 130 -0.54 -9.38 -16.98
N LYS A 131 -1.54 -10.27 -16.83
CA LYS A 131 -1.36 -11.66 -16.39
C LYS A 131 -0.52 -11.78 -15.11
N ALA A 132 -0.68 -10.81 -14.20
CA ALA A 132 0.05 -10.71 -12.94
C ALA A 132 -0.85 -11.10 -11.75
N SER A 133 -0.28 -11.78 -10.77
CA SER A 133 -0.99 -12.17 -9.53
C SER A 133 -0.80 -11.14 -8.40
N ARG A 134 0.28 -10.35 -8.47
CA ARG A 134 0.65 -9.35 -7.46
C ARG A 134 1.21 -8.09 -8.11
N LEU A 135 1.14 -6.98 -7.39
CA LEU A 135 1.59 -5.67 -7.87
C LEU A 135 3.10 -5.58 -8.11
N ASP A 136 3.91 -6.34 -7.37
CA ASP A 136 5.36 -6.43 -7.55
C ASP A 136 5.77 -7.17 -8.84
N GLN A 137 4.82 -7.81 -9.53
CA GLN A 137 5.04 -8.47 -10.82
C GLN A 137 4.71 -7.57 -12.02
N LEU A 138 4.12 -6.40 -11.80
CA LEU A 138 3.89 -5.42 -12.86
C LEU A 138 5.21 -4.71 -13.19
N ASP A 139 5.43 -4.43 -14.48
CA ASP A 139 6.55 -3.57 -14.88
C ASP A 139 6.37 -2.14 -14.35
N ASP A 140 7.49 -1.41 -14.26
CA ASP A 140 7.53 -0.08 -13.67
C ASP A 140 6.59 0.92 -14.36
N GLN A 141 6.42 0.82 -15.68
CA GLN A 141 5.58 1.73 -16.44
C GLN A 141 4.10 1.45 -16.18
N THR A 142 3.71 0.18 -16.21
CA THR A 142 2.35 -0.25 -15.88
C THR A 142 1.97 0.10 -14.44
N LEU A 143 2.88 -0.14 -13.49
CA LEU A 143 2.67 0.20 -12.09
C LEU A 143 2.55 1.71 -11.88
N LEU A 144 3.34 2.51 -12.59
CA LEU A 144 3.24 3.96 -12.56
C LEU A 144 1.89 4.46 -13.09
N GLU A 145 1.40 3.90 -14.20
CA GLU A 145 0.07 4.25 -14.75
C GLU A 145 -1.06 3.88 -13.80
N LEU A 146 -0.99 2.71 -13.17
CA LEU A 146 -1.93 2.31 -12.11
C LEU A 146 -1.89 3.32 -10.93
N ASN A 147 -0.70 3.68 -10.46
CA ASN A 147 -0.52 4.61 -9.36
C ASN A 147 -1.05 6.01 -9.67
N LYS A 148 -0.90 6.50 -10.91
CA LYS A 148 -1.51 7.76 -11.36
C LYS A 148 -3.03 7.69 -11.25
N LYS A 149 -3.65 6.63 -11.76
CA LYS A 149 -5.11 6.44 -11.70
C LYS A 149 -5.62 6.34 -10.25
N ILE A 150 -4.93 5.61 -9.38
CA ILE A 150 -5.27 5.53 -7.95
C ILE A 150 -5.14 6.91 -7.28
N SER A 151 -4.10 7.68 -7.62
CA SER A 151 -3.88 9.01 -7.06
C SER A 151 -4.96 10.00 -7.47
N SER A 152 -5.33 10.04 -8.76
CA SER A 152 -6.47 10.85 -9.24
C SER A 152 -7.77 10.45 -8.55
N LEU A 153 -8.06 9.15 -8.50
CA LEU A 153 -9.24 8.61 -7.84
C LEU A 153 -9.31 9.01 -6.36
N PHE A 154 -8.16 8.99 -5.66
CA PHE A 154 -8.07 9.37 -4.26
C PHE A 154 -8.32 10.85 -4.07
N VAL A 155 -7.75 11.69 -4.93
CA VAL A 155 -7.94 13.14 -4.87
C VAL A 155 -9.40 13.50 -5.09
N GLU A 156 -10.02 12.99 -6.17
CA GLU A 156 -11.39 13.28 -6.55
C GLU A 156 -12.42 12.74 -5.55
N THR A 157 -12.24 11.50 -5.08
CA THR A 157 -13.24 10.83 -4.26
C THR A 157 -13.10 11.21 -2.78
N VAL A 158 -11.87 11.31 -2.28
CA VAL A 158 -11.58 11.42 -0.85
C VAL A 158 -11.02 12.79 -0.53
N PHE A 159 -9.87 13.15 -1.09
CA PHE A 159 -9.06 14.26 -0.59
C PHE A 159 -9.74 15.63 -0.76
N GLN A 160 -10.42 15.86 -1.89
CA GLN A 160 -11.18 17.08 -2.15
C GLN A 160 -12.36 17.29 -1.19
N THR A 161 -12.91 16.21 -0.62
CA THR A 161 -14.01 16.31 0.35
C THR A 161 -13.54 16.71 1.75
N ILE A 162 -12.23 16.68 2.01
CA ILE A 162 -11.64 17.00 3.32
C ILE A 162 -11.39 18.51 3.39
N LYS A 163 -11.94 19.16 4.41
CA LYS A 163 -11.62 20.57 4.71
C LYS A 163 -10.18 20.69 5.21
N VAL A 164 -9.28 21.18 4.36
CA VAL A 164 -7.86 21.39 4.66
C VAL A 164 -7.41 22.80 4.28
N GLU A 165 -6.32 23.29 4.89
CA GLU A 165 -5.73 24.55 4.49
C GLU A 165 -5.13 24.47 3.07
N LYS A 166 -5.19 25.57 2.31
CA LYS A 166 -4.70 25.63 0.92
C LYS A 166 -3.26 25.13 0.77
N HIS A 167 -2.38 25.48 1.71
CA HIS A 167 -0.99 25.05 1.68
C HIS A 167 -0.83 23.54 1.90
N VAL A 168 -1.68 22.93 2.74
CA VAL A 168 -1.69 21.47 2.96
C VAL A 168 -2.22 20.76 1.74
N PHE A 169 -3.31 21.25 1.15
CA PHE A 169 -3.84 20.70 -0.10
C PHE A 169 -2.75 20.70 -1.18
N LYS A 170 -2.15 21.87 -1.42
CA LYS A 170 -1.05 22.04 -2.37
C LYS A 170 0.12 21.11 -2.06
N TYR A 171 0.52 20.96 -0.79
CA TYR A 171 1.61 20.06 -0.42
C TYR A 171 1.42 18.65 -0.97
N PHE A 172 0.21 18.09 -0.85
CA PHE A 172 -0.07 16.73 -1.29
C PHE A 172 -0.33 16.62 -2.80
N THR A 173 -1.00 17.60 -3.41
CA THR A 173 -1.49 17.49 -4.80
C THR A 173 -0.60 18.17 -5.84
N ASP A 174 0.33 19.03 -5.44
CA ASP A 174 1.22 19.71 -6.38
C ASP A 174 2.15 18.70 -7.07
N THR A 175 2.21 18.80 -8.39
CA THR A 175 2.97 17.90 -9.26
C THR A 175 4.24 18.53 -9.82
N VAL A 176 4.51 19.82 -9.55
CA VAL A 176 5.66 20.54 -10.12
C VAL A 176 6.98 19.89 -9.69
N ASP A 177 7.14 19.66 -8.40
CA ASP A 177 8.38 19.15 -7.83
C ASP A 177 8.40 17.61 -7.71
N LEU A 178 7.25 17.04 -7.32
CA LEU A 178 7.10 15.61 -7.10
C LEU A 178 5.62 15.23 -7.02
N LYS A 179 5.23 14.23 -7.82
CA LYS A 179 3.95 13.53 -7.69
C LYS A 179 3.95 12.62 -6.45
N LYS A 180 3.64 13.19 -5.28
CA LYS A 180 3.91 12.55 -3.97
C LYS A 180 3.09 11.29 -3.73
N PHE A 181 1.82 11.27 -4.13
CA PHE A 181 0.97 10.08 -3.97
C PHE A 181 1.51 8.91 -4.80
N GLU A 182 1.76 9.14 -6.08
CA GLU A 182 2.31 8.16 -7.01
C GLU A 182 3.68 7.68 -6.55
N THR A 183 4.55 8.60 -6.14
CA THR A 183 5.88 8.26 -5.61
C THR A 183 5.74 7.40 -4.35
N ALA A 184 4.85 7.74 -3.42
CA ALA A 184 4.67 6.96 -2.20
C ALA A 184 4.13 5.55 -2.49
N LEU A 185 3.21 5.40 -3.44
CA LEU A 185 2.69 4.10 -3.89
C LEU A 185 3.78 3.26 -4.57
N MET A 186 4.60 3.86 -5.43
CA MET A 186 5.76 3.19 -6.05
C MET A 186 6.74 2.69 -4.99
N GLU A 187 7.10 3.55 -4.03
CA GLU A 187 8.03 3.19 -2.97
C GLU A 187 7.46 2.13 -2.02
N GLN A 188 6.13 2.07 -1.84
CA GLN A 188 5.49 1.01 -1.08
C GLN A 188 5.68 -0.36 -1.73
N ILE A 189 5.49 -0.47 -3.04
CA ILE A 189 5.69 -1.75 -3.75
C ILE A 189 7.17 -2.13 -3.79
N LYS A 190 8.06 -1.16 -4.05
CA LYS A 190 9.50 -1.44 -4.21
C LYS A 190 10.24 -1.72 -2.90
N TYR A 191 9.84 -1.08 -1.81
CA TYR A 191 10.58 -1.11 -0.54
C TYR A 191 9.76 -1.51 0.67
N ASN A 192 8.47 -1.85 0.48
CA ASN A 192 7.55 -2.25 1.55
C ASN A 192 7.35 -1.19 2.65
N VAL A 193 7.52 0.09 2.32
CA VAL A 193 7.22 1.22 3.22
C VAL A 193 5.80 1.72 2.92
N PRO A 194 4.83 1.66 3.86
CA PRO A 194 3.47 2.12 3.60
C PRO A 194 3.41 3.55 3.04
N ALA A 195 2.62 3.74 2.00
CA ALA A 195 2.47 5.04 1.35
C ALA A 195 1.97 6.09 2.35
N SER A 196 1.02 5.70 3.21
CA SER A 196 0.47 6.55 4.27
C SER A 196 1.55 7.04 5.24
N ILE A 197 2.49 6.16 5.65
CA ILE A 197 3.62 6.49 6.53
C ILE A 197 4.56 7.46 5.85
N LYS A 198 4.95 7.18 4.60
CA LYS A 198 5.86 8.03 3.83
C LYS A 198 5.30 9.44 3.62
N LEU A 199 4.02 9.54 3.25
CA LEU A 199 3.32 10.81 3.08
C LEU A 199 3.19 11.57 4.40
N ALA A 200 2.86 10.87 5.50
CA ALA A 200 2.72 11.51 6.80
C ALA A 200 4.05 11.99 7.39
N GLN A 201 5.12 11.20 7.25
CA GLN A 201 6.46 11.60 7.69
C GLN A 201 6.94 12.80 6.90
N SER A 202 6.87 12.76 5.56
CA SER A 202 7.33 13.88 4.74
C SER A 202 6.58 15.18 5.05
N ALA A 203 5.27 15.08 5.28
CA ALA A 203 4.44 16.21 5.71
C ALA A 203 4.85 16.75 7.09
N LEU A 204 5.09 15.86 8.06
CA LEU A 204 5.47 16.23 9.41
C LEU A 204 6.83 16.93 9.46
N GLU A 205 7.85 16.33 8.84
CA GLU A 205 9.23 16.81 8.90
C GLU A 205 9.42 18.16 8.19
N THR A 206 8.62 18.42 7.14
CA THR A 206 8.71 19.66 6.35
C THR A 206 7.65 20.70 6.70
N ALA A 207 6.81 20.44 7.71
CA ALA A 207 5.65 21.26 8.04
C ALA A 207 4.74 21.52 6.82
N TYR A 208 4.41 20.45 6.10
CA TYR A 208 3.66 20.45 4.83
C TYR A 208 4.35 21.32 3.77
N GLY A 209 5.65 21.11 3.58
CA GLY A 209 6.45 21.79 2.56
C GLY A 209 6.87 23.22 2.91
N ARG A 210 6.40 23.80 4.02
CA ARG A 210 6.80 25.16 4.44
C ARG A 210 8.26 25.28 4.86
N LYS A 211 8.87 24.16 5.25
CA LYS A 211 10.26 24.09 5.71
C LYS A 211 10.96 22.90 5.05
N VAL A 212 11.17 23.00 3.74
CA VAL A 212 12.04 22.07 3.01
C VAL A 212 13.43 22.70 2.94
N VAL A 213 14.44 22.00 3.44
CA VAL A 213 15.83 22.45 3.34
C VAL A 213 16.65 21.36 2.67
N ASN A 214 17.42 21.72 1.64
CA ASN A 214 18.26 20.79 0.87
C ASN A 214 17.49 19.59 0.27
N ASN A 215 16.21 19.80 -0.10
CA ASN A 215 15.30 18.74 -0.53
C ASN A 215 15.16 17.58 0.47
N ASN A 216 15.51 17.75 1.74
CA ASN A 216 15.40 16.68 2.74
C ASN A 216 14.00 16.65 3.34
N TYR A 217 13.12 15.83 2.76
CA TYR A 217 11.72 15.72 3.19
C TYR A 217 11.54 14.90 4.46
N PHE A 218 12.58 14.20 4.93
CA PHE A 218 12.46 13.18 5.97
C PHE A 218 13.36 13.44 7.18
N GLY A 219 14.04 14.58 7.24
CA GLY A 219 14.94 14.91 8.34
C GLY A 219 16.11 13.91 8.51
N ILE A 220 16.52 13.23 7.42
CA ILE A 220 17.59 12.22 7.50
C ILE A 220 18.91 12.92 7.81
N LYS A 221 19.60 12.44 8.85
CA LYS A 221 20.90 13.00 9.28
C LYS A 221 22.02 12.62 8.33
N ASP A 222 22.90 13.57 8.04
CA ASP A 222 24.13 13.33 7.29
C ASP A 222 25.21 12.76 8.21
N LYS A 223 25.52 11.47 8.04
CA LYS A 223 26.54 10.77 8.85
C LYS A 223 27.96 11.16 8.47
N THR A 224 28.18 11.66 7.25
CA THR A 224 29.50 12.13 6.80
C THR A 224 29.88 13.48 7.41
N ARG A 225 28.89 14.19 7.96
CA ARG A 225 29.05 15.51 8.61
C ARG A 225 29.65 16.58 7.69
N LYS A 226 29.43 16.46 6.38
CA LYS A 226 29.93 17.40 5.36
C LYS A 226 29.01 18.60 5.17
N THR A 227 27.71 18.44 5.46
CA THR A 227 26.71 19.50 5.31
C THR A 227 26.80 20.56 6.42
N GLN A 228 26.18 21.73 6.24
CA GLN A 228 26.12 22.73 7.32
C GLN A 228 25.23 22.25 8.48
N LYS A 229 25.67 22.51 9.72
CA LYS A 229 24.86 22.24 10.92
C LYS A 229 23.60 23.11 10.95
N LYS A 230 22.47 22.50 11.28
CA LYS A 230 21.16 23.16 11.44
C LYS A 230 20.60 22.90 12.84
N ILE A 231 19.81 23.84 13.34
CA ILE A 231 19.13 23.67 14.62
C ILE A 231 17.93 22.73 14.43
N THR A 232 17.87 21.69 15.26
CA THR A 232 16.73 20.76 15.34
C THR A 232 16.34 20.52 16.80
N THR A 233 15.22 19.84 17.01
CA THR A 233 14.74 19.46 18.35
C THR A 233 14.97 17.99 18.61
N GLU A 234 15.58 17.66 19.74
CA GLU A 234 15.72 16.30 20.24
C GLU A 234 15.18 16.17 21.66
N TYR A 235 14.74 14.98 22.04
CA TYR A 235 14.21 14.68 23.37
C TYR A 235 15.12 13.69 24.08
N TYR A 236 15.81 14.18 25.10
CA TYR A 236 16.84 13.43 25.82
C TYR A 236 16.39 13.04 27.23
N THR A 237 16.78 11.85 27.69
CA THR A 237 16.89 11.60 29.14
C THR A 237 18.01 12.45 29.74
N TRP A 238 18.10 12.51 31.06
CA TRP A 238 19.21 13.19 31.72
C TRP A 238 20.58 12.68 31.23
N ASN A 239 20.77 11.36 31.18
CA ASN A 239 22.05 10.76 30.77
C ASN A 239 22.37 11.01 29.30
N GLU A 240 21.36 11.03 28.42
CA GLU A 240 21.57 11.40 27.01
C GLU A 240 21.91 12.88 26.85
N TYR A 241 21.27 13.75 27.65
CA TYR A 241 21.59 15.18 27.67
C TYR A 241 23.04 15.39 28.09
N GLN A 242 23.51 14.75 29.17
CA GLN A 242 24.89 14.87 29.62
C GLN A 242 25.88 14.45 28.52
N ARG A 243 25.62 13.33 27.85
CA ARG A 243 26.43 12.83 26.73
C ARG A 243 26.43 13.75 25.51
N ASN A 244 25.38 14.56 25.31
CA ASN A 244 25.24 15.44 24.15
C ASN A 244 25.36 16.93 24.51
N LYS A 245 25.79 17.28 25.72
CA LYS A 245 25.78 18.65 26.25
C LYS A 245 26.45 19.66 25.32
N SER A 246 27.55 19.28 24.67
CA SER A 246 28.29 20.13 23.72
C SER A 246 27.52 20.51 22.45
N LYS A 247 26.46 19.77 22.11
CA LYS A 247 25.61 20.05 20.93
C LYS A 247 24.35 20.84 21.28
N VAL A 248 24.01 20.94 22.57
CA VAL A 248 22.75 21.52 23.05
C VAL A 248 22.87 23.03 23.12
N VAL A 249 22.00 23.72 22.39
CA VAL A 249 21.88 25.18 22.37
C VAL A 249 20.96 25.66 23.48
N ALA A 250 19.83 24.98 23.66
CA ALA A 250 18.85 25.29 24.70
C ALA A 250 18.13 24.02 25.13
N LYS A 251 17.60 23.99 26.36
CA LYS A 251 16.82 22.84 26.85
C LYS A 251 15.63 23.30 27.70
N LYS A 252 14.56 22.51 27.67
CA LYS A 252 13.39 22.66 28.54
C LYS A 252 13.01 21.30 29.13
N LYS A 253 12.75 21.23 30.44
CA LYS A 253 12.20 20.03 31.08
C LYS A 253 10.76 19.80 30.60
N ILE A 254 10.41 18.55 30.30
CA ILE A 254 9.06 18.13 29.96
C ILE A 254 8.75 16.80 30.66
N TYR A 255 7.48 16.54 30.90
CA TYR A 255 7.01 15.25 31.41
C TYR A 255 6.07 14.62 30.39
N LYS A 256 6.27 13.34 30.09
CA LYS A 256 5.40 12.59 29.20
C LYS A 256 5.28 11.14 29.64
N ASP A 257 4.05 10.75 29.98
CA ASP A 257 3.68 9.43 30.48
C ASP A 257 4.56 9.01 31.68
N GLY A 258 4.64 9.90 32.68
CA GLY A 258 5.46 9.72 33.89
C GLY A 258 6.97 9.88 33.71
N LYS A 259 7.48 10.01 32.48
CA LYS A 259 8.92 10.14 32.20
C LYS A 259 9.35 11.60 32.09
N LEU A 260 10.38 11.98 32.86
CA LEU A 260 11.07 13.26 32.70
C LEU A 260 12.01 13.21 31.49
N LEU A 261 11.82 14.13 30.56
CA LEU A 261 12.68 14.34 29.40
C LEU A 261 13.15 15.80 29.31
N TYR A 262 14.18 16.03 28.51
CA TYR A 262 14.69 17.34 28.14
C TYR A 262 14.44 17.54 26.65
N LYS A 263 13.54 18.46 26.32
CA LYS A 263 13.37 18.97 24.96
C LYS A 263 14.54 19.92 24.68
N CYS A 264 15.47 19.50 23.84
CA CYS A 264 16.71 20.19 23.54
C CYS A 264 16.68 20.74 22.12
N LEU A 265 17.04 22.01 21.94
CA LEU A 265 17.49 22.52 20.64
C LEU A 265 18.96 22.12 20.47
N ILE A 266 19.30 21.45 19.38
CA ILE A 266 20.67 21.00 19.09
C ILE A 266 21.11 21.40 17.69
N LYS A 267 22.42 21.50 17.45
CA LYS A 267 23.00 21.65 16.11
C LYS A 267 23.41 20.27 15.55
N ASP A 268 22.90 19.89 14.38
CA ASP A 268 23.22 18.61 13.73
C ASP A 268 23.31 18.73 12.20
N HIS A 269 23.92 17.74 11.54
CA HIS A 269 24.09 17.66 10.08
C HIS A 269 22.94 16.87 9.44
N PHE A 270 22.44 17.34 8.30
CA PHE A 270 21.30 16.74 7.59
C PHE A 270 21.66 16.50 6.13
N ALA A 271 21.21 15.35 5.60
CA ALA A 271 21.43 14.97 4.21
C ALA A 271 20.88 16.04 3.25
N SER A 272 21.50 16.09 2.07
CA SER A 272 21.15 16.97 0.96
C SER A 272 20.86 16.12 -0.26
N TYR A 273 19.81 16.47 -1.00
CA TYR A 273 19.38 15.76 -2.19
C TYR A 273 19.24 16.73 -3.37
N GLY A 274 19.58 16.28 -4.58
CA GLY A 274 19.41 17.05 -5.80
C GLY A 274 17.94 17.25 -6.14
N THR A 275 17.09 16.26 -5.86
CA THR A 275 15.65 16.34 -6.11
C THR A 275 14.81 15.85 -4.92
N PRO A 276 13.53 16.28 -4.81
CA PRO A 276 12.57 15.69 -3.88
C PRO A 276 12.42 14.17 -4.05
N TRP A 277 12.44 13.68 -5.30
CA TRP A 277 12.37 12.25 -5.60
C TRP A 277 13.53 11.48 -4.96
N GLU A 278 14.75 11.99 -5.07
CA GLU A 278 15.94 11.38 -4.45
C GLU A 278 15.79 11.29 -2.93
N SER A 279 15.18 12.29 -2.29
CA SER A 279 14.90 12.24 -0.85
C SER A 279 13.88 11.15 -0.50
N PHE A 280 12.81 11.02 -1.28
CA PHE A 280 11.81 9.97 -1.11
C PHE A 280 12.41 8.57 -1.30
N ARG A 281 13.28 8.38 -2.30
CA ARG A 281 14.00 7.13 -2.55
C ARG A 281 14.99 6.83 -1.43
N ALA A 282 15.84 7.79 -1.07
CA ALA A 282 16.84 7.64 -0.03
C ALA A 282 16.22 7.26 1.31
N HIS A 283 15.03 7.80 1.63
CA HIS A 283 14.27 7.40 2.81
C HIS A 283 13.87 5.92 2.79
N SER A 284 13.35 5.42 1.67
CA SER A 284 12.95 4.02 1.57
C SER A 284 14.14 3.09 1.69
N VAL A 285 15.24 3.41 0.98
CA VAL A 285 16.49 2.66 1.06
C VAL A 285 17.03 2.68 2.49
N PHE A 286 17.04 3.85 3.16
CA PHE A 286 17.50 3.98 4.54
C PHE A 286 16.72 3.11 5.53
N LEU A 287 15.39 3.07 5.43
CA LEU A 287 14.58 2.20 6.29
C LEU A 287 14.77 0.72 5.95
N ASN A 288 14.82 0.37 4.67
CA ASN A 288 14.88 -1.01 4.22
C ASN A 288 16.26 -1.66 4.50
N THR A 289 17.35 -0.91 4.37
CA THR A 289 18.72 -1.44 4.47
C THR A 289 19.34 -1.41 5.88
N ASN A 290 18.80 -0.59 6.78
CA ASN A 290 19.35 -0.47 8.13
C ASN A 290 18.62 -1.40 9.09
N ASN A 291 19.33 -2.43 9.58
CA ASN A 291 18.80 -3.47 10.49
C ASN A 291 18.06 -2.93 11.71
N ARG A 292 18.34 -1.71 12.16
CA ARG A 292 17.57 -1.04 13.22
C ARG A 292 16.07 -0.99 12.92
N TYR A 293 15.70 -0.81 11.65
CA TYR A 293 14.33 -0.64 11.20
C TYR A 293 13.69 -1.94 10.71
N SER A 294 14.39 -3.08 10.73
CA SER A 294 13.80 -4.38 10.37
C SER A 294 12.51 -4.71 11.13
N PRO A 295 12.33 -4.32 12.43
CA PRO A 295 11.06 -4.55 13.14
C PRO A 295 9.87 -3.75 12.62
N LEU A 296 10.05 -2.84 11.66
CA LEU A 296 8.92 -2.15 11.00
C LEU A 296 8.22 -3.07 10.00
N PHE A 297 9.01 -3.86 9.26
CA PHE A 297 8.53 -4.64 8.12
C PHE A 297 7.78 -5.91 8.52
N VAL A 298 7.82 -6.30 9.79
CA VAL A 298 7.00 -7.42 10.32
C VAL A 298 5.52 -7.08 10.44
N ASN A 299 5.17 -5.78 10.46
CA ASN A 299 3.80 -5.33 10.67
C ASN A 299 2.98 -5.22 9.37
N GLY A 300 3.56 -5.63 8.24
CA GLY A 300 2.95 -5.51 6.92
C GLY A 300 2.48 -4.09 6.64
N ARG A 301 1.18 -3.93 6.32
CA ARG A 301 0.54 -2.66 5.95
C ARG A 301 -0.15 -1.94 7.10
N ASN A 302 -0.04 -2.43 8.33
CA ASN A 302 -0.70 -1.81 9.48
C ASN A 302 0.02 -0.49 9.85
N TYR A 303 -0.44 0.63 9.28
CA TYR A 303 0.18 1.94 9.50
C TYR A 303 0.19 2.34 10.98
N LYS A 304 -0.78 1.88 11.80
CA LYS A 304 -0.81 2.18 13.24
C LYS A 304 0.37 1.53 13.95
N ALA A 305 0.60 0.24 13.68
CA ALA A 305 1.74 -0.49 14.20
C ALA A 305 3.07 0.11 13.71
N TRP A 306 3.16 0.48 12.42
CA TRP A 306 4.31 1.22 11.87
C TRP A 306 4.56 2.54 12.62
N ALA A 307 3.53 3.37 12.78
CA ALA A 307 3.65 4.67 13.45
C ALA A 307 4.06 4.53 14.92
N ASP A 308 3.54 3.52 15.62
CA ASP A 308 3.93 3.24 17.01
C ASP A 308 5.37 2.71 17.11
N LYS A 309 5.82 1.93 16.13
CA LYS A 309 7.14 1.31 16.14
C LYS A 309 8.26 2.22 15.62
N ILE A 310 8.02 3.12 14.67
CA ILE A 310 9.08 3.93 14.03
C ILE A 310 9.68 4.99 14.96
N GLY A 311 8.91 5.45 15.95
CA GLY A 311 9.28 6.56 16.84
C GLY A 311 10.36 6.24 17.88
N SER A 312 10.26 6.91 19.04
CA SER A 312 11.31 6.94 20.07
C SER A 312 11.54 5.59 20.75
N THR A 313 12.82 5.21 20.90
CA THR A 313 13.23 4.02 21.67
C THR A 313 12.78 4.07 23.12
N LYS A 314 12.56 5.27 23.65
CA LYS A 314 12.06 5.50 25.03
C LYS A 314 10.63 5.03 25.23
N TYR A 315 9.91 4.77 24.14
CA TYR A 315 8.50 4.37 24.10
C TYR A 315 8.29 3.13 23.23
N GLY A 316 9.27 2.24 23.16
CA GLY A 316 9.17 0.94 22.47
C GLY A 316 9.44 0.97 20.96
N GLY A 317 9.78 2.14 20.42
CA GLY A 317 10.11 2.32 19.01
C GLY A 317 11.55 1.95 18.62
N VAL A 318 11.88 2.14 17.36
CA VAL A 318 13.20 1.81 16.77
C VAL A 318 14.13 3.02 16.60
N GLY A 319 13.66 4.22 16.96
CA GLY A 319 14.52 5.40 17.10
C GLY A 319 14.76 6.18 15.82
N TYR A 320 13.74 6.33 14.97
CA TYR A 320 13.76 7.29 13.87
C TYR A 320 13.72 8.73 14.40
N ALA A 321 12.84 8.97 15.39
CA ALA A 321 12.67 10.26 16.06
C ALA A 321 12.79 10.09 17.57
N THR A 322 13.29 11.09 18.28
CA THR A 322 13.35 11.06 19.76
C THR A 322 12.07 11.56 20.42
N SER A 323 11.23 12.29 19.67
CA SER A 323 9.97 12.85 20.16
C SER A 323 9.06 11.78 20.77
N PRO A 324 8.52 12.02 21.98
CA PRO A 324 7.66 11.04 22.65
C PRO A 324 6.27 10.93 22.01
N ILE A 325 5.90 11.87 21.13
CA ILE A 325 4.59 11.92 20.46
C ILE A 325 4.69 11.67 18.95
N TYR A 326 5.85 11.24 18.44
CA TYR A 326 6.08 11.09 17.00
C TYR A 326 5.04 10.18 16.33
N GLY A 327 4.86 8.95 16.83
CA GLY A 327 3.87 8.02 16.30
C GLY A 327 2.44 8.52 16.39
N GLN A 328 2.10 9.26 17.46
CA GLN A 328 0.78 9.88 17.61
C GLN A 328 0.53 10.95 16.55
N LEU A 329 1.54 11.75 16.23
CA LEU A 329 1.45 12.76 15.15
C LEU A 329 1.26 12.09 13.79
N LEU A 330 2.03 11.03 13.49
CA LEU A 330 1.86 10.28 12.24
C LEU A 330 0.44 9.70 12.11
N LYS A 331 -0.06 9.03 13.15
CA LYS A 331 -1.44 8.49 13.15
C LYS A 331 -2.47 9.58 12.92
N LYS A 332 -2.32 10.74 13.58
CA LYS A 332 -3.22 11.89 13.39
C LYS A 332 -3.20 12.43 11.96
N ILE A 333 -2.02 12.55 11.34
CA ILE A 333 -1.90 13.01 9.96
C ILE A 333 -2.56 12.00 9.00
N ILE A 334 -2.25 10.71 9.15
CA ILE A 334 -2.81 9.65 8.31
C ILE A 334 -4.33 9.63 8.41
N GLN A 335 -4.87 9.67 9.63
CA GLN A 335 -6.32 9.65 9.85
C GLN A 335 -7.00 10.91 9.33
N ARG A 336 -6.44 12.10 9.62
CA ARG A 336 -7.01 13.38 9.19
C ARG A 336 -7.14 13.49 7.68
N TYR A 337 -6.19 12.93 6.94
CA TYR A 337 -6.15 13.01 5.49
C TYR A 337 -6.51 11.69 4.79
N HIS A 338 -6.97 10.69 5.54
CA HIS A 338 -7.38 9.37 5.01
C HIS A 338 -6.29 8.69 4.18
N LEU A 339 -5.01 8.94 4.49
CA LEU A 339 -3.87 8.44 3.70
C LEU A 339 -3.75 6.92 3.75
N ASP A 340 -4.34 6.28 4.77
CA ASP A 340 -4.37 4.84 4.94
C ASP A 340 -5.12 4.11 3.81
N LEU A 341 -6.01 4.81 3.11
CA LEU A 341 -6.69 4.27 1.93
C LEU A 341 -5.72 4.01 0.76
N LEU A 342 -4.60 4.73 0.71
CA LEU A 342 -3.58 4.56 -0.33
C LEU A 342 -2.73 3.31 -0.13
N ASP A 343 -2.63 2.78 1.08
CA ASP A 343 -1.82 1.59 1.34
C ASP A 343 -2.37 0.38 0.55
N TYR A 344 -1.51 -0.32 -0.17
CA TYR A 344 -1.85 -1.55 -0.89
C TYR A 344 -2.24 -2.69 0.00
#